data_AF-A0A7C3LJK3-F1
#
_entry.id   AF-A0A7C3LJK3-F1
#
_cell.length_a   1.000
_cell.length_b   1.000
_cell.length_c   1.000
_cell.angle_alpha   90.00
_cell.angle_beta   90.00
_cell.angle_gamma   90.00
#
_symmetry.space_group_name_H-M   'P 1'
#
loop_
_entity.id
_entity.type
_entity.pdbx_description
1 polymer ?
#
loop_
_entity_poly.entity_id
_entity_poly.type
_entity_poly.pdbx_seq_one_letter_code
_entity_poly.pdbx_strand_id
1 'polypeptide(L)'
;MAGVDGRPPLPLIPMLAPTSSPERMEKIARNAKGFIYLVSVTGITGERKSLAEGLGDLISSVREHTSAPVCVGFGIGTPEQAKEVGAMADGVIVGTACVRTIGTSKKPVETAKQFAMEFHNALQ
;
A
#
# COMPACT_ATOMS: atom_id res chain seq x y z
N MET A 1 22.41 -13.50 -7.83
CA MET A 1 22.89 -12.84 -9.07
C MET A 1 23.26 -11.41 -8.72
N ALA A 2 24.52 -11.03 -8.91
CA ALA A 2 24.97 -9.65 -8.77
C ALA A 2 24.38 -8.79 -9.90
N GLY A 3 24.13 -7.50 -9.65
CA GLY A 3 23.68 -6.56 -10.69
C GLY A 3 24.71 -6.45 -11.82
N VAL A 4 24.26 -6.01 -12.99
CA VAL A 4 25.07 -5.80 -14.22
C VAL A 4 26.28 -4.87 -14.05
N ASP A 5 26.40 -4.20 -12.91
CA ASP A 5 27.43 -3.22 -12.55
C ASP A 5 28.11 -3.51 -11.20
N GLY A 6 27.94 -4.72 -10.65
CA GLY A 6 28.52 -5.12 -9.37
C GLY A 6 27.80 -4.58 -8.13
N ARG A 7 26.72 -3.80 -8.29
CA ARG A 7 25.86 -3.37 -7.16
C ARG A 7 24.95 -4.52 -6.69
N PRO A 8 24.55 -4.52 -5.41
CA PRO A 8 23.53 -5.45 -4.93
C PRO A 8 22.23 -5.23 -5.74
N PRO A 9 21.50 -6.31 -6.08
CA PRO A 9 20.28 -6.19 -6.87
C PRO A 9 19.23 -5.36 -6.11
N LEU A 10 18.60 -4.41 -6.80
CA LEU A 10 17.50 -3.63 -6.24
C LEU A 10 16.29 -4.54 -6.02
N PRO A 11 15.65 -4.50 -4.83
CA PRO A 11 14.46 -5.29 -4.58
C PRO A 11 13.31 -4.76 -5.44
N LEU A 12 12.65 -5.67 -6.16
CA LEU A 12 11.42 -5.35 -6.89
C LEU A 12 10.24 -5.55 -5.95
N ILE A 13 9.43 -4.50 -5.76
CA ILE A 13 8.16 -4.58 -5.03
C ILE A 13 7.06 -4.95 -6.02
N PRO A 14 6.53 -6.19 -6.00
CA PRO A 14 5.44 -6.58 -6.88
C PRO A 14 4.15 -5.86 -6.56
N MET A 15 3.40 -5.52 -7.61
CA MET A 15 2.07 -4.92 -7.50
C MET A 15 0.99 -5.92 -7.89
N LEU A 16 -0.07 -5.98 -7.08
CA LEU A 16 -1.29 -6.73 -7.35
C LEU A 16 -2.50 -5.81 -7.30
N ALA A 17 -3.52 -6.18 -8.05
CA ALA A 17 -4.71 -5.38 -8.29
C ALA A 17 -5.95 -6.28 -8.26
N PRO A 18 -7.15 -5.82 -7.85
CA PRO A 18 -8.38 -6.62 -7.87
C PRO A 18 -8.70 -7.27 -9.22
N THR A 19 -8.25 -6.68 -10.33
CA THR A 19 -8.44 -7.23 -11.69
C THR A 19 -7.33 -8.20 -12.12
N SER A 20 -6.37 -8.50 -11.24
CA SER A 20 -5.35 -9.51 -11.53
C SER A 20 -6.01 -10.87 -11.55
N SER A 21 -5.75 -11.68 -12.59
CA SER A 21 -6.26 -13.04 -12.64
C SER A 21 -5.70 -13.87 -11.47
N PRO A 22 -6.41 -14.93 -11.01
CA PRO A 22 -5.92 -15.81 -9.95
C PRO A 22 -4.53 -16.38 -10.24
N GLU A 23 -4.25 -16.78 -11.47
CA GLU A 23 -2.94 -17.35 -11.86
C GLU A 23 -1.82 -16.31 -11.76
N ARG A 24 -2.12 -15.05 -12.12
CA ARG A 24 -1.17 -13.95 -12.00
C ARG A 24 -0.93 -13.61 -10.53
N MET A 25 -1.98 -13.60 -9.73
CA MET A 25 -1.91 -13.36 -8.29
C MET A 25 -1.00 -14.40 -7.63
N GLU A 26 -1.27 -15.68 -7.83
CA GLU A 26 -0.48 -16.78 -7.29
C GLU A 26 1.00 -16.67 -7.73
N LYS A 27 1.25 -16.48 -9.03
CA LYS A 27 2.62 -16.38 -9.57
C LYS A 27 3.41 -15.24 -8.94
N ILE A 28 2.78 -14.08 -8.77
CA ILE A 28 3.42 -12.90 -8.18
C ILE A 28 3.63 -13.13 -6.67
N ALA A 29 2.60 -13.59 -5.97
CA ALA A 29 2.61 -13.78 -4.52
C ALA A 29 3.67 -14.80 -4.07
N ARG A 30 3.81 -15.93 -4.77
CA ARG A 30 4.81 -16.96 -4.46
C ARG A 30 6.25 -16.49 -4.61
N ASN A 31 6.50 -15.51 -5.47
CA ASN A 31 7.84 -15.00 -5.77
C ASN A 31 8.13 -13.64 -5.11
N ALA A 32 7.18 -13.11 -4.34
CA ALA A 32 7.30 -11.79 -3.73
C ALA A 32 8.45 -11.73 -2.71
N LYS A 33 9.21 -10.64 -2.76
CA LYS A 33 10.25 -10.29 -1.78
C LYS A 33 10.01 -8.88 -1.29
N GLY A 34 10.43 -8.58 -0.07
CA GLY A 34 10.08 -7.32 0.58
C GLY A 34 8.62 -7.36 1.00
N PHE A 35 7.73 -6.75 0.22
CA PHE A 35 6.29 -6.75 0.46
C PHE A 35 5.54 -6.75 -0.88
N ILE A 36 4.25 -7.10 -0.86
CA ILE A 36 3.34 -6.93 -1.99
C ILE A 36 2.62 -5.60 -1.84
N TYR A 37 2.64 -4.78 -2.88
CA TYR A 37 1.81 -3.59 -2.97
C TYR A 37 0.46 -3.96 -3.61
N LEU A 38 -0.61 -4.00 -2.81
CA LEU A 38 -1.97 -4.13 -3.28
C LEU A 38 -2.56 -2.75 -3.68
N VAL A 39 -2.81 -2.53 -4.97
CA VAL A 39 -3.35 -1.30 -5.58
C VAL A 39 -4.81 -1.46 -6.00
N SER A 40 -5.52 -0.34 -6.20
CA SER A 40 -6.86 -0.34 -6.81
C SER A 40 -6.80 -0.05 -8.31
N VAL A 41 -7.73 -0.68 -9.08
CA VAL A 41 -7.87 -0.55 -10.54
C VAL A 41 -9.26 -0.09 -10.98
N THR A 42 -10.25 -0.04 -10.08
CA THR A 42 -11.62 0.34 -10.45
C THR A 42 -11.90 1.80 -10.13
N GLY A 43 -11.37 2.69 -10.97
CA GLY A 43 -11.93 4.02 -11.24
C GLY A 43 -11.56 5.15 -10.26
N ILE A 44 -10.92 6.17 -10.84
CA ILE A 44 -10.56 7.53 -10.35
C ILE A 44 -9.69 7.64 -9.09
N THR A 45 -8.53 8.28 -9.29
CA THR A 45 -7.65 8.84 -8.26
C THR A 45 -8.42 9.82 -7.37
N GLY A 46 -8.47 9.54 -6.07
CA GLY A 46 -9.13 10.40 -5.09
C GLY A 46 -9.39 9.63 -3.80
N GLU A 47 -9.44 10.34 -2.68
CA GLU A 47 -9.80 9.76 -1.39
C GLU A 47 -11.25 9.28 -1.45
N ARG A 48 -11.49 7.99 -1.24
CA ARG A 48 -12.86 7.48 -1.10
C ARG A 48 -13.37 7.82 0.30
N LYS A 49 -14.69 7.93 0.46
CA LYS A 49 -15.31 8.05 1.80
C LYS A 49 -15.36 6.71 2.54
N SER A 50 -15.23 5.59 1.84
CA SER A 50 -15.27 4.23 2.38
C SER A 50 -14.25 3.32 1.69
N LEU A 51 -13.83 2.26 2.38
CA LEU A 51 -12.94 1.23 1.82
C LEU A 51 -13.61 0.48 0.65
N ALA A 52 -12.79 -0.18 -0.18
CA ALA A 52 -13.30 -1.04 -1.24
C ALA A 52 -14.09 -2.20 -0.64
N GLU A 53 -15.29 -2.43 -1.16
CA GLU A 53 -15.97 -3.71 -0.98
C GLU A 53 -15.06 -4.85 -1.46
N GLY A 54 -14.96 -5.91 -0.66
CA GLY A 54 -14.09 -7.06 -0.95
C GLY A 54 -12.60 -6.85 -0.71
N LEU A 55 -12.16 -5.73 -0.12
CA LEU A 55 -10.73 -5.51 0.20
C LEU A 55 -10.18 -6.59 1.15
N GLY A 56 -10.93 -6.96 2.18
CA GLY A 56 -10.53 -8.01 3.13
C GLY A 56 -10.37 -9.38 2.47
N ASP A 57 -11.31 -9.75 1.59
CA ASP A 57 -11.26 -11.02 0.85
C ASP A 57 -10.08 -11.04 -0.12
N LEU A 58 -9.80 -9.92 -0.78
CA LEU A 58 -8.66 -9.78 -1.68
C LEU A 58 -7.32 -9.91 -0.92
N ILE A 59 -7.19 -9.27 0.24
CA ILE A 59 -5.99 -9.41 1.09
C ILE A 59 -5.83 -10.88 1.52
N SER A 60 -6.92 -11.52 1.94
CA SER A 60 -6.90 -12.93 2.36
C SER A 60 -6.46 -13.86 1.23
N SER A 61 -7.02 -13.70 0.03
CA SER A 61 -6.64 -14.49 -1.15
C SER A 61 -5.18 -14.33 -1.55
N VAL A 62 -4.62 -13.10 -1.48
CA VAL A 62 -3.18 -12.90 -1.74
C VAL A 62 -2.32 -13.61 -0.69
N ARG A 63 -2.73 -13.55 0.59
CA ARG A 63 -2.02 -14.18 1.71
C ARG A 63 -1.97 -15.70 1.62
N GLU A 64 -2.95 -16.35 0.99
CA GLU A 64 -2.92 -17.80 0.75
C GLU A 64 -1.73 -18.24 -0.13
N HIS A 65 -1.14 -17.31 -0.88
CA HIS A 65 -0.08 -17.59 -1.85
C HIS A 65 1.28 -16.98 -1.50
N THR A 66 1.42 -16.29 -0.37
CA THR A 66 2.68 -15.65 0.03
C THR A 66 2.90 -15.64 1.54
N SER A 67 4.18 -15.57 1.93
CA SER A 67 4.58 -15.20 3.29
C SER A 67 5.09 -13.75 3.37
N ALA A 68 5.11 -13.02 2.25
CA ALA A 68 5.51 -11.62 2.25
C ALA A 68 4.39 -10.74 2.83
N PRO A 69 4.71 -9.67 3.57
CA PRO A 69 3.74 -8.67 4.00
C PRO A 69 2.92 -8.13 2.82
N VAL A 70 1.62 -7.97 3.02
CA VAL A 70 0.70 -7.35 2.07
C VAL A 70 0.39 -5.93 2.53
N CYS A 71 0.94 -4.95 1.81
CA CYS A 71 0.72 -3.54 2.06
C CYS A 71 -0.33 -2.99 1.09
N VAL A 72 -1.23 -2.15 1.58
CA VAL A 72 -2.37 -1.65 0.81
C VAL A 72 -2.21 -0.16 0.53
N GLY A 73 -2.31 0.24 -0.73
CA GLY A 73 -2.35 1.64 -1.17
C GLY A 73 -3.70 2.00 -1.77
N PHE A 74 -4.77 1.85 -0.99
CA PHE A 74 -6.15 2.00 -1.44
C PHE A 74 -6.73 3.38 -1.09
N GLY A 75 -6.35 4.43 -1.82
CA GLY A 75 -6.99 5.76 -1.67
C GLY A 75 -7.09 6.29 -0.23
N ILE A 76 -6.14 5.90 0.62
CA ILE A 76 -6.17 6.13 2.07
C ILE A 76 -5.86 7.61 2.30
N GLY A 77 -6.86 8.34 2.78
CA GLY A 77 -6.85 9.79 2.93
C GLY A 77 -6.74 10.27 4.37
N THR A 78 -7.24 9.48 5.31
CA THR A 78 -7.32 9.87 6.72
C THR A 78 -6.69 8.83 7.65
N PRO A 79 -6.30 9.22 8.88
CA PRO A 79 -5.80 8.27 9.88
C PRO A 79 -6.83 7.17 10.22
N GLU A 80 -8.12 7.48 10.25
CA GLU A 80 -9.19 6.49 10.51
C GLU A 80 -9.23 5.41 9.42
N GLN A 81 -9.12 5.82 8.15
CA GLN A 81 -9.02 4.87 7.04
C GLN A 81 -7.75 4.02 7.13
N ALA A 82 -6.63 4.63 7.54
CA ALA A 82 -5.40 3.89 7.76
C ALA A 82 -5.57 2.85 8.86
N LYS A 83 -6.26 3.17 9.96
CA LYS A 83 -6.58 2.23 11.04
C LYS A 83 -7.45 1.07 10.55
N GLU A 84 -8.52 1.36 9.81
CA GLU A 84 -9.41 0.33 9.27
C GLU A 84 -8.64 -0.63 8.33
N VAL A 85 -7.78 -0.11 7.46
CA VAL A 85 -6.94 -0.93 6.57
C VAL A 85 -5.88 -1.69 7.35
N GLY A 86 -5.22 -1.05 8.31
CA GLY A 86 -4.18 -1.64 9.16
C GLY A 86 -4.69 -2.79 10.03
N ALA A 87 -6.00 -2.84 10.31
CA ALA A 87 -6.61 -3.99 10.98
C ALA A 87 -6.65 -5.26 10.10
N MET A 88 -6.52 -5.12 8.78
CA MET A 88 -6.60 -6.23 7.81
C MET A 88 -5.27 -6.50 7.10
N ALA A 89 -4.46 -5.47 6.86
CA ALA A 89 -3.22 -5.51 6.08
C ALA A 89 -1.96 -5.41 6.95
N ASP A 90 -0.81 -5.79 6.41
CA ASP A 90 0.48 -5.69 7.11
C ASP A 90 1.08 -4.28 7.04
N GLY A 91 0.54 -3.43 6.18
CA GLY A 91 0.99 -2.05 6.02
C GLY A 91 0.05 -1.21 5.17
N VAL A 92 0.20 0.10 5.31
CA VAL A 92 -0.64 1.12 4.67
C VAL A 92 0.25 2.08 3.88
N ILE A 93 -0.15 2.36 2.63
CA ILE A 93 0.59 3.24 1.71
C ILE A 93 -0.28 4.46 1.39
N VAL A 94 0.22 5.64 1.77
CA VAL A 94 -0.51 6.92 1.70
C VAL A 94 0.22 7.88 0.76
N GLY A 95 -0.28 8.01 -0.47
CA GLY A 95 0.33 8.83 -1.52
C GLY A 95 -0.33 10.20 -1.67
N THR A 96 -1.53 10.22 -2.28
CA THR A 96 -2.22 11.45 -2.67
C THR A 96 -2.47 12.41 -1.51
N ALA A 97 -2.91 11.91 -0.36
CA ALA A 97 -3.15 12.73 0.83
C ALA A 97 -1.86 13.38 1.34
N CYS A 98 -0.76 12.63 1.38
CA CYS A 98 0.55 13.11 1.79
C CYS A 98 1.04 14.24 0.88
N VAL A 99 1.05 14.01 -0.43
CA VAL A 99 1.50 15.00 -1.42
C VAL A 99 0.64 16.25 -1.37
N ARG A 100 -0.69 16.11 -1.28
CA ARG A 100 -1.61 17.24 -1.23
C ARG A 100 -1.40 18.07 0.03
N THR A 101 -1.40 17.44 1.21
CA THR A 101 -1.27 18.11 2.51
C THR A 101 0.06 18.84 2.64
N ILE A 102 1.16 18.21 2.25
CA ILE A 102 2.50 18.82 2.28
C ILE A 102 2.62 19.91 1.21
N GLY A 103 2.16 19.62 -0.02
CA GLY A 103 2.28 20.52 -1.18
C GLY A 103 1.52 21.83 -1.04
N THR A 104 0.43 21.86 -0.25
CA THR A 104 -0.33 23.09 0.01
C THR A 104 0.11 23.85 1.27
N SER A 105 1.09 23.33 2.02
CA SER A 105 1.51 23.92 3.29
C SER A 105 2.53 25.05 3.11
N LYS A 106 2.40 26.10 3.94
CA LYS A 106 3.43 27.15 4.10
C LYS A 106 4.64 26.68 4.93
N LYS A 107 4.50 25.53 5.61
CA LYS A 107 5.50 24.92 6.51
C LYS A 107 5.63 23.42 6.19
N PRO A 108 6.17 23.05 5.01
CA PRO A 108 6.06 21.69 4.48
C PRO A 108 6.76 20.63 5.33
N VAL A 109 7.87 20.95 5.99
CA VAL A 109 8.60 20.01 6.84
C VAL A 109 7.82 19.69 8.12
N GLU A 110 7.29 20.71 8.79
CA GLU A 110 6.46 20.56 9.98
C GLU A 110 5.15 19.83 9.65
N THR A 111 4.53 20.16 8.52
CA THR A 111 3.35 19.46 8.03
C THR A 111 3.64 17.99 7.71
N ALA A 112 4.77 17.67 7.09
CA ALA A 112 5.16 16.29 6.82
C ALA A 112 5.36 15.50 8.13
N LYS A 113 6.00 16.11 9.13
CA LYS A 113 6.14 15.50 10.47
C LYS A 113 4.79 15.24 11.11
N GLN A 114 3.89 16.24 11.12
CA GLN A 114 2.56 16.10 11.70
C GLN A 114 1.75 15.01 10.99
N PHE A 115 1.75 15.02 9.66
CA PHE A 115 1.09 14.01 8.85
C PHE A 115 1.58 12.60 9.17
N ALA A 116 2.90 12.39 9.21
CA ALA A 116 3.48 11.09 9.55
C ALA A 116 3.09 10.62 10.96
N MET A 117 3.09 11.52 11.96
CA MET A 117 2.69 11.19 13.33
C MET A 117 1.21 10.82 13.44
N GLU A 118 0.32 11.54 12.75
CA GLU A 118 -1.12 11.25 12.78
C GLU A 118 -1.43 9.85 12.24
N PHE A 119 -0.84 9.50 11.09
CA PHE A 119 -1.01 8.17 10.49
C PHE A 119 -0.33 7.07 11.32
N HIS A 120 0.84 7.34 11.90
CA HIS A 120 1.50 6.38 12.77
C HIS A 120 0.66 6.07 14.02
N ASN A 121 0.16 7.10 14.70
CA ASN A 121 -0.64 6.95 15.92
C ASN A 121 -1.95 6.19 15.66
N ALA A 122 -2.53 6.31 14.46
CA ALA A 122 -3.74 5.58 14.10
C ALA A 122 -3.50 4.07 13.86
N LEU A 123 -2.26 3.66 13.62
CA LEU A 123 -1.86 2.27 13.39
C LEU A 123 -1.33 1.56 14.64
N GLN A 124 -1.15 2.27 15.75
CA GLN A 124 -0.82 1.71 17.06
C GLN A 124 -2.08 1.28 17.83
#